data_AF-A0A4S4BSE8-F1
#
_entry.id   AF-A0A4S4BSE8-F1
#
_cell.length_a   1.000
_cell.length_b   1.000
_cell.length_c   1.000
_cell.angle_alpha   90.00
_cell.angle_beta   90.00
_cell.angle_gamma   90.00
#
_symmetry.space_group_name_H-M   'P 1'
#
loop_
_entity.id
_entity.type
_entity.pdbx_description
1 polymer ?
#
loop_
_entity_poly.entity_id
_entity_poly.type
_entity_poly.pdbx_seq_one_letter_code
_entity_poly.pdbx_strand_id
1 'polypeptide(L)'
;MSSIKGKLDLLRNDIKEMGGIIDLDWCGELFYPYYEHFNDDNLRYRGGSLIAFWGLLLEWEDGSGFPFYTGVEEYDCHHFDKNLEEFLKYASDIKIQYPNIFLAIIDSLRFLDENEDFENEFPNISSDLFSTIRDKLLQTDVQKLSDIYQLALQEAGLSF
;
A
#
# COMPACT_ATOMS: atom_id res chain seq x y z
N MET A 1 12.92 -2.61 -17.66
CA MET A 1 11.84 -2.48 -16.68
C MET A 1 10.73 -3.46 -17.06
N SER A 2 10.30 -4.31 -16.13
CA SER A 2 9.12 -5.16 -16.33
C SER A 2 7.88 -4.28 -16.53
N SER A 3 6.95 -4.65 -17.40
CA SER A 3 5.69 -3.92 -17.53
C SER A 3 4.81 -4.08 -16.28
N ILE A 4 4.10 -3.03 -15.87
CA ILE A 4 3.07 -3.09 -14.81
C ILE A 4 2.12 -4.27 -14.97
N LYS A 5 1.70 -4.57 -16.21
CA LYS A 5 0.83 -5.71 -16.50
C LYS A 5 1.39 -7.03 -15.95
N GLY A 6 2.66 -7.32 -16.25
CA GLY A 6 3.32 -8.54 -15.80
C GLY A 6 3.48 -8.60 -14.28
N LYS A 7 3.78 -7.46 -13.64
CA LYS A 7 3.88 -7.36 -12.17
C LYS A 7 2.53 -7.61 -11.49
N LEU A 8 1.44 -7.07 -12.04
CA LEU A 8 0.09 -7.30 -11.52
C LEU A 8 -0.45 -8.70 -11.86
N ASP A 9 -0.05 -9.29 -12.98
CA ASP A 9 -0.33 -10.71 -13.28
C ASP A 9 0.36 -11.61 -12.25
N LEU A 10 1.63 -11.33 -11.92
CA LEU A 10 2.39 -12.04 -10.89
C LEU A 10 1.78 -11.88 -9.50
N LEU A 11 1.59 -10.64 -9.04
CA LEU A 11 0.97 -10.33 -7.75
C LEU A 11 -0.35 -11.09 -7.57
N ARG A 12 -1.22 -11.09 -8.59
CA ARG A 12 -2.48 -11.81 -8.53
C ARG A 12 -2.29 -13.32 -8.36
N ASN A 13 -1.30 -13.91 -9.02
CA ASN A 13 -1.03 -15.34 -8.90
C ASN A 13 -0.50 -15.67 -7.51
N ASP A 14 0.42 -14.87 -6.98
CA ASP A 14 1.01 -15.07 -5.66
C ASP A 14 -0.06 -14.97 -4.57
N ILE A 15 -0.93 -13.95 -4.62
CA ILE A 15 -2.05 -13.82 -3.68
C ILE A 15 -2.95 -15.06 -3.72
N LYS A 16 -3.21 -15.59 -4.92
CA LYS A 16 -4.04 -16.78 -5.10
C LYS A 16 -3.38 -18.04 -4.51
N GLU A 17 -2.09 -18.19 -4.73
CA GLU A 17 -1.32 -19.36 -4.29
C GLU A 17 -1.13 -19.37 -2.77
N MET A 18 -0.81 -18.20 -2.19
CA MET A 18 -0.56 -18.03 -0.77
C MET A 18 -1.85 -17.88 0.05
N GLY A 19 -2.96 -17.49 -0.59
CA GLY A 19 -4.23 -17.24 0.09
C GLY A 19 -4.26 -15.94 0.91
N GLY A 20 -3.34 -15.02 0.62
CA GLY A 20 -3.15 -13.76 1.34
C GLY A 20 -2.20 -12.81 0.60
N ILE A 21 -2.00 -11.61 1.14
CA ILE A 21 -1.15 -10.55 0.54
C ILE A 21 0.11 -10.24 1.37
N ILE A 22 0.51 -11.18 2.22
CA ILE A 22 1.68 -11.13 3.13
C ILE A 22 2.64 -12.26 2.72
N ASP A 23 3.91 -12.17 3.10
CA ASP A 23 5.01 -13.09 2.79
C ASP A 23 5.27 -13.21 1.28
N LEU A 24 5.06 -12.12 0.54
CA LEU A 24 5.31 -12.09 -0.91
C LEU A 24 6.70 -11.51 -1.22
N ASP A 25 7.28 -11.83 -2.40
CA ASP A 25 8.61 -11.37 -2.80
C ASP A 25 8.64 -9.89 -3.25
N TRP A 26 8.28 -8.99 -2.32
CA TRP A 26 8.11 -7.56 -2.54
C TRP A 26 9.37 -6.87 -3.07
N CYS A 27 10.54 -7.21 -2.51
CA CYS A 27 11.82 -6.61 -2.91
C CYS A 27 12.51 -7.35 -4.08
N GLY A 28 12.00 -8.52 -4.50
CA GLY A 28 12.50 -9.28 -5.65
C GLY A 28 11.53 -9.22 -6.84
N GLU A 29 10.82 -10.31 -7.10
CA GLU A 29 9.97 -10.46 -8.27
C GLU A 29 8.78 -9.50 -8.32
N LEU A 30 8.34 -8.95 -7.18
CA LEU A 30 7.29 -7.93 -7.12
C LEU A 30 7.81 -6.49 -7.05
N PHE A 31 9.13 -6.29 -7.03
CA PHE A 31 9.70 -4.94 -6.94
C PHE A 31 9.34 -4.09 -8.18
N TYR A 32 8.56 -3.03 -7.97
CA TYR A 32 8.05 -2.15 -9.02
C TYR A 32 7.52 -0.84 -8.41
N PRO A 33 7.67 0.33 -9.08
CA PRO A 33 7.13 1.60 -8.59
C PRO A 33 5.60 1.69 -8.78
N TYR A 34 4.82 0.94 -8.00
CA TYR A 34 3.36 0.87 -8.13
C TYR A 34 2.66 2.23 -7.96
N TYR A 35 3.22 3.13 -7.14
CA TYR A 35 2.72 4.49 -6.89
C TYR A 35 2.54 5.31 -8.17
N GLU A 36 3.30 5.03 -9.24
CA GLU A 36 3.16 5.71 -10.54
C GLU A 36 1.80 5.48 -11.20
N HIS A 37 1.03 4.49 -10.73
CA HIS A 37 -0.25 4.09 -11.32
C HIS A 37 -1.47 4.31 -10.41
N PHE A 38 -1.34 5.00 -9.26
CA PHE A 38 -2.48 5.28 -8.37
C PHE A 38 -3.60 6.10 -9.00
N ASN A 39 -3.33 6.77 -10.13
CA ASN A 39 -4.32 7.47 -10.94
C ASN A 39 -4.29 7.04 -12.42
N ASP A 40 -3.83 5.81 -12.73
CA ASP A 40 -3.75 5.31 -14.10
C ASP A 40 -5.14 5.18 -14.73
N ASP A 41 -5.33 5.58 -15.99
CA ASP A 41 -6.62 5.47 -16.71
C ASP A 41 -7.12 4.03 -16.81
N ASN A 42 -6.20 3.06 -16.75
CA ASN A 42 -6.52 1.65 -16.67
C ASN A 42 -6.88 1.27 -15.24
N LEU A 43 -8.18 1.04 -14.99
CA LEU A 43 -8.72 0.64 -13.69
C LEU A 43 -8.03 -0.60 -13.09
N ARG A 44 -7.55 -1.52 -13.94
CA ARG A 44 -6.80 -2.69 -13.48
C ARG A 44 -5.45 -2.29 -12.89
N TYR A 45 -4.75 -1.36 -13.54
CA TYR A 45 -3.45 -0.90 -13.07
C TYR A 45 -3.59 -0.07 -11.80
N ARG A 46 -4.60 0.79 -11.78
CA ARG A 46 -4.96 1.58 -10.61
C ARG A 46 -5.29 0.72 -9.40
N GLY A 47 -6.29 -0.16 -9.50
CA GLY A 47 -6.70 -1.04 -8.40
C GLY A 47 -5.58 -1.99 -7.97
N GLY A 48 -4.86 -2.58 -8.94
CA GLY A 48 -3.75 -3.48 -8.65
C GLY A 48 -2.58 -2.81 -7.93
N SER A 49 -2.24 -1.58 -8.30
CA SER A 49 -1.20 -0.81 -7.60
C SER A 49 -1.61 -0.41 -6.18
N LEU A 50 -2.88 -0.08 -5.96
CA LEU A 50 -3.38 0.21 -4.61
C LEU A 50 -3.35 -1.05 -3.72
N ILE A 51 -3.68 -2.22 -4.28
CA ILE A 51 -3.51 -3.51 -3.57
C ILE A 51 -2.04 -3.78 -3.26
N ALA A 52 -1.13 -3.51 -4.21
CA ALA A 52 0.30 -3.67 -3.96
C ALA A 52 0.75 -2.77 -2.79
N PHE A 53 0.33 -1.50 -2.77
CA PHE A 53 0.66 -0.61 -1.66
C PHE A 53 0.10 -1.10 -0.33
N TRP A 54 -1.15 -1.56 -0.29
CA TRP A 54 -1.71 -2.14 0.91
C TRP A 54 -0.98 -3.41 1.36
N GLY A 55 -0.57 -4.28 0.43
CA GLY A 55 0.24 -5.46 0.74
C GLY A 55 1.59 -5.10 1.37
N LEU A 56 2.27 -4.08 0.86
CA LEU A 56 3.52 -3.57 1.45
C LEU A 56 3.32 -3.07 2.90
N LEU A 57 2.19 -2.41 3.18
CA LEU A 57 1.85 -1.96 4.53
C LEU A 57 1.56 -3.14 5.47
N LEU A 58 0.81 -4.15 5.00
CA LEU A 58 0.50 -5.33 5.81
C LEU A 58 1.73 -6.18 6.11
N GLU A 59 2.63 -6.35 5.15
CA GLU A 59 3.91 -7.03 5.35
C GLU A 59 4.69 -6.40 6.52
N TRP A 60 4.72 -5.06 6.55
CA TRP A 60 5.37 -4.30 7.61
C TRP A 60 4.62 -4.45 8.95
N GLU A 61 3.29 -4.29 8.94
CA GLU A 61 2.42 -4.41 10.12
C GLU A 61 2.52 -5.80 10.78
N ASP A 62 2.60 -6.86 9.99
CA ASP A 62 2.77 -8.24 10.49
C ASP A 62 4.20 -8.54 10.97
N GLY A 63 5.18 -7.73 10.54
CA GLY A 63 6.60 -7.91 10.87
C GLY A 63 7.24 -9.11 10.19
N SER A 64 6.60 -9.68 9.18
CA SER A 64 7.10 -10.76 8.31
C SER A 64 8.23 -10.27 7.40
N GLY A 65 8.17 -9.00 7.00
CA GLY A 65 9.18 -8.34 6.18
C GLY A 65 9.11 -6.82 6.27
N PHE A 66 10.19 -6.16 5.86
CA PHE A 66 10.29 -4.69 5.88
C PHE A 66 10.49 -4.21 4.45
N PRO A 67 9.41 -4.11 3.64
CA PRO A 67 9.55 -3.89 2.20
C PRO A 67 9.80 -2.42 1.84
N PHE A 68 9.87 -1.52 2.81
CA PHE A 68 10.14 -0.11 2.58
C PHE A 68 11.60 0.24 2.87
N TYR A 69 12.17 1.11 2.04
CA TYR A 69 13.49 1.70 2.26
C TYR A 69 13.43 2.76 3.37
N THR A 70 14.22 2.60 4.43
CA THR A 70 14.24 3.51 5.59
C THR A 70 15.29 4.61 5.49
N GLY A 71 16.18 4.56 4.49
CA GLY A 71 17.29 5.50 4.38
C GLY A 71 18.59 5.03 5.03
N VAL A 72 18.56 3.90 5.73
CA VAL A 72 19.70 3.38 6.51
C VAL A 72 20.35 2.17 5.84
N GLU A 73 19.61 1.41 5.05
CA GLU A 73 20.09 0.18 4.42
C GLU A 73 20.90 0.43 3.14
N GLU A 74 21.80 -0.51 2.80
CA GLU A 74 22.56 -0.48 1.55
C GLU A 74 21.77 -0.94 0.32
N TYR A 75 20.55 -1.47 0.52
CA TYR A 75 19.69 -1.98 -0.55
C TYR A 75 18.41 -1.15 -0.69
N ASP A 76 18.12 -0.72 -1.92
CA ASP A 76 16.88 -0.06 -2.26
C ASP A 76 15.74 -1.09 -2.32
N CYS A 77 14.70 -0.89 -1.50
CA CYS A 77 13.39 -1.51 -1.73
C CYS A 77 12.33 -0.43 -2.00
N HIS A 78 11.07 -0.60 -1.60
CA HIS A 78 10.00 0.31 -2.00
C HIS A 78 10.12 1.67 -1.29
N HIS A 79 9.84 2.74 -2.02
CA HIS A 79 9.89 4.11 -1.49
C HIS A 79 8.60 4.46 -0.75
N PHE A 80 8.62 4.43 0.59
CA PHE A 80 7.41 4.71 1.37
C PHE A 80 6.93 6.16 1.20
N ASP A 81 7.85 7.13 1.21
CA ASP A 81 7.60 8.54 0.91
C ASP A 81 6.80 8.74 -0.38
N LYS A 82 7.27 8.15 -1.49
CA LYS A 82 6.61 8.29 -2.79
C LYS A 82 5.23 7.66 -2.82
N ASN A 83 5.03 6.53 -2.13
CA ASN A 83 3.72 5.92 -1.99
C ASN A 83 2.78 6.85 -1.19
N LEU A 84 3.23 7.40 -0.05
CA LEU A 84 2.44 8.34 0.75
C LEU A 84 2.07 9.61 -0.03
N GLU A 85 3.04 10.21 -0.74
CA GLU A 85 2.82 11.42 -1.53
C GLU A 85 1.78 11.22 -2.63
N GLU A 86 1.92 10.18 -3.45
CA GLU A 86 0.97 9.92 -4.53
C GLU A 86 -0.39 9.44 -4.00
N PHE A 87 -0.43 8.66 -2.92
CA PHE A 87 -1.69 8.28 -2.29
C PHE A 87 -2.42 9.51 -1.74
N LEU A 88 -1.72 10.39 -1.02
CA LEU A 88 -2.27 11.63 -0.49
C LEU A 88 -2.82 12.54 -1.59
N LYS A 89 -2.07 12.68 -2.69
CA LYS A 89 -2.43 13.50 -3.85
C LYS A 89 -3.75 13.06 -4.49
N TYR A 90 -4.02 11.76 -4.55
CA TYR A 90 -5.21 11.18 -5.18
C TYR A 90 -6.25 10.63 -4.18
N ALA A 91 -6.05 10.86 -2.88
CA ALA A 91 -6.83 10.25 -1.81
C ALA A 91 -8.35 10.41 -1.98
N SER A 92 -8.81 11.59 -2.42
CA SER A 92 -10.24 11.85 -2.63
C SER A 92 -10.84 11.01 -3.75
N ASP A 93 -10.13 10.89 -4.88
CA ASP A 93 -10.57 10.11 -6.03
C ASP A 93 -10.50 8.61 -5.72
N ILE A 94 -9.45 8.17 -5.04
CA ILE A 94 -9.29 6.79 -4.58
C ILE A 94 -10.42 6.41 -3.63
N LYS A 95 -10.74 7.26 -2.65
CA LYS A 95 -11.84 7.02 -1.69
C LYS A 95 -13.20 6.84 -2.39
N ILE A 96 -13.45 7.57 -3.47
CA ILE A 96 -14.71 7.47 -4.22
C ILE A 96 -14.77 6.17 -5.05
N GLN A 97 -13.65 5.79 -5.66
CA GLN A 97 -13.61 4.70 -6.64
C GLN A 97 -13.31 3.33 -6.03
N TYR A 98 -12.51 3.31 -4.97
CA TYR A 98 -12.05 2.12 -4.25
C TYR A 98 -12.19 2.33 -2.73
N PRO A 99 -13.43 2.55 -2.23
CA PRO A 99 -13.64 2.90 -0.82
C PRO A 99 -13.11 1.83 0.14
N ASN A 100 -13.20 0.55 -0.18
CA ASN A 100 -12.70 -0.50 0.72
C ASN A 100 -11.17 -0.59 0.69
N ILE A 101 -10.54 -0.47 -0.48
CA ILE A 101 -9.07 -0.40 -0.56
C ILE A 101 -8.55 0.85 0.16
N PHE A 102 -9.22 2.00 -0.01
CA PHE A 102 -8.88 3.23 0.70
C PHE A 102 -8.92 3.01 2.21
N LEU A 103 -10.03 2.47 2.74
CA LEU A 103 -10.17 2.22 4.17
C LEU A 103 -9.12 1.23 4.69
N ALA A 104 -8.80 0.18 3.93
CA ALA A 104 -7.78 -0.79 4.29
C ALA A 104 -6.39 -0.14 4.43
N ILE A 105 -6.02 0.73 3.47
CA ILE A 105 -4.76 1.48 3.53
C ILE A 105 -4.76 2.44 4.73
N ILE A 106 -5.86 3.16 5.00
CA ILE A 106 -5.95 4.04 6.17
C ILE A 106 -5.79 3.26 7.48
N ASP A 107 -6.40 2.08 7.60
CA ASP A 107 -6.32 1.24 8.79
C ASP A 107 -4.87 0.82 9.06
N SER A 108 -4.17 0.29 8.05
CA SER A 108 -2.76 -0.09 8.19
C SER A 108 -1.85 1.11 8.46
N LEU A 109 -2.07 2.27 7.82
CA LEU A 109 -1.31 3.48 8.12
C LEU A 109 -1.52 3.97 9.55
N ARG A 110 -2.73 3.84 10.11
CA ARG A 110 -3.00 4.14 11.52
C ARG A 110 -2.31 3.15 12.45
N PHE A 111 -2.41 1.86 12.14
CA PHE A 111 -1.74 0.84 12.93
C PHE A 111 -0.25 1.15 13.06
N LEU A 112 0.38 1.46 11.93
CA LEU A 112 1.79 1.79 11.96
C LEU A 112 2.06 3.11 12.69
N ASP A 113 1.31 4.19 12.46
CA ASP A 113 1.53 5.48 13.18
C ASP A 113 1.35 5.37 14.70
N GLU A 114 0.44 4.50 15.17
CA GLU A 114 0.15 4.34 16.60
C GLU A 114 1.10 3.37 17.32
N ASN A 115 1.63 2.36 16.62
CA ASN A 115 2.43 1.29 17.23
C ASN A 115 3.92 1.37 16.89
N GLU A 116 4.27 1.92 15.73
CA GLU A 116 5.63 2.09 15.23
C GLU A 116 5.90 3.59 15.13
N ASP A 117 6.93 4.09 15.79
CA ASP A 117 7.24 5.52 15.78
C ASP A 117 7.72 5.95 14.38
N PHE A 118 6.77 6.29 13.49
CA PHE A 118 6.93 6.53 12.06
C PHE A 118 8.11 7.41 11.69
N GLU A 119 8.32 8.49 12.45
CA GLU A 119 9.38 9.46 12.18
C GLU A 119 10.76 8.92 12.54
N ASN A 120 10.83 8.06 13.55
CA ASN A 120 12.09 7.41 13.93
C ASN A 120 12.45 6.29 12.97
N GLU A 121 11.46 5.55 12.47
CA GLU A 121 11.69 4.41 11.59
C GLU A 121 11.95 4.78 10.14
N PHE A 122 11.46 5.95 9.72
CA PHE A 122 11.71 6.51 8.40
C PHE A 122 12.36 7.90 8.51
N PRO A 123 13.61 8.00 8.98
CA PRO A 123 14.30 9.28 9.18
C PRO A 123 14.58 10.01 7.86
N ASN A 124 14.48 9.31 6.73
CA ASN A 124 14.56 9.88 5.38
C ASN A 124 13.29 10.63 4.95
N ILE A 125 12.17 10.48 5.68
CA ILE A 125 10.89 11.10 5.35
C ILE A 125 10.69 12.36 6.20
N SER A 126 10.24 13.45 5.57
CA SER A 126 10.00 14.70 6.30
C SER A 126 8.86 14.57 7.31
N SER A 127 9.05 15.14 8.52
CA SER A 127 8.01 15.27 9.54
C SER A 127 6.74 15.98 9.03
N ASP A 128 6.90 16.89 8.07
CA ASP A 128 5.80 17.62 7.44
C ASP A 128 4.88 16.68 6.64
N LEU A 129 5.44 15.64 6.01
CA LEU A 129 4.66 14.63 5.31
C LEU A 129 3.83 13.81 6.30
N PHE A 130 4.45 13.30 7.37
CA PHE A 130 3.73 12.57 8.42
C PHE A 130 2.62 13.40 9.07
N SER A 131 2.91 14.66 9.42
CA SER A 131 1.91 15.60 9.94
C SER A 131 0.74 15.76 8.96
N THR A 132 1.04 15.89 7.67
CA THR A 132 0.01 16.01 6.63
C THR A 132 -0.84 14.74 6.49
N ILE A 133 -0.24 13.56 6.58
CA ILE A 133 -0.94 12.27 6.55
C ILE A 133 -1.87 12.14 7.76
N ARG A 134 -1.38 12.43 8.97
CA ARG A 134 -2.17 12.42 10.21
C ARG A 134 -3.39 13.34 10.14
N ASP A 135 -3.19 14.55 9.62
CA ASP A 135 -4.24 15.56 9.53
C ASP A 135 -5.28 15.27 8.43
N LYS A 136 -4.84 14.79 7.27
CA LYS A 136 -5.72 14.65 6.09
C LYS A 136 -6.31 13.28 5.90
N LEU A 137 -5.59 12.23 6.29
CA LEU A 137 -5.96 10.84 6.02
C LEU A 137 -6.41 10.14 7.29
N LEU A 138 -5.60 10.19 8.35
CA LEU A 138 -5.83 9.42 9.57
C LEU A 138 -6.94 9.98 10.46
N GLN A 139 -7.58 11.09 10.09
CA GLN A 139 -8.84 11.55 10.70
C GLN A 139 -10.07 10.81 10.16
N THR A 140 -9.93 9.98 9.12
CA THR A 140 -11.05 9.26 8.50
C THR A 140 -11.58 8.17 9.43
N ASP A 141 -12.84 8.22 9.83
CA ASP A 141 -13.43 7.13 10.64
C ASP A 141 -13.41 5.80 9.86
N VAL A 142 -12.57 4.87 10.31
CA VAL A 142 -12.53 3.49 9.82
C VAL A 142 -13.46 2.71 10.74
N GLN A 143 -14.76 2.71 10.44
CA GLN A 143 -15.65 1.77 11.09
C GLN A 143 -15.22 0.36 10.68
N LYS A 144 -14.91 -0.49 11.67
CA LYS A 144 -14.58 -1.90 11.45
C LYS A 144 -15.75 -2.61 10.76
N LEU A 145 -15.74 -2.63 9.44
CA LEU A 145 -16.55 -3.57 8.66
C LEU A 145 -15.84 -4.92 8.76
N SER A 146 -16.55 -5.97 9.17
CA SER A 146 -15.98 -7.30 9.42
C SER A 146 -15.32 -7.96 8.20
N ASP A 147 -15.36 -7.32 7.02
CA ASP A 147 -14.98 -7.92 5.74
C ASP A 147 -14.17 -6.97 4.83
N ILE A 148 -13.57 -5.88 5.36
CA ILE A 148 -12.80 -4.89 4.55
C ILE A 148 -11.78 -5.60 3.65
N TYR A 149 -11.12 -6.64 4.16
CA TYR A 149 -10.09 -7.36 3.42
C TYR A 149 -10.60 -7.99 2.12
N GLN A 150 -11.70 -8.76 2.21
CA GLN A 150 -12.29 -9.41 1.04
C GLN A 150 -12.91 -8.37 0.08
N LEU A 151 -13.53 -7.33 0.62
CA LEU A 151 -14.12 -6.27 -0.19
C LEU A 151 -13.06 -5.47 -0.96
N ALA A 152 -11.92 -5.17 -0.34
CA ALA A 152 -10.80 -4.49 -0.98
C ALA A 152 -10.24 -5.31 -2.17
N LEU A 153 -10.06 -6.62 -1.99
CA LEU A 153 -9.63 -7.51 -3.07
C LEU A 153 -10.66 -7.56 -4.21
N GLN A 154 -11.95 -7.65 -3.88
CA GLN A 154 -13.04 -7.64 -4.87
C GLN A 154 -13.09 -6.33 -5.67
N GLU A 155 -12.88 -5.17 -5.03
CA GLU A 155 -12.81 -3.87 -5.71
C GLU A 155 -11.69 -3.80 -6.75
N ALA A 156 -10.56 -4.47 -6.50
CA ALA A 156 -9.46 -4.58 -7.45
C ALA A 156 -9.70 -5.65 -8.55
N GLY A 157 -10.85 -6.33 -8.54
CA GLY A 157 -11.14 -7.44 -9.45
C GLY A 157 -10.38 -8.73 -9.10
N LEU A 158 -9.90 -8.85 -7.86
CA LEU A 158 -9.24 -10.03 -7.30
C LEU A 158 -10.26 -10.79 -6.44
N SER A 159 -11.08 -11.64 -7.07
CA SER A 159 -11.98 -12.55 -6.35
C SER A 159 -11.48 -13.98 -6.43
N PHE A 160 -11.50 -14.71 -5.31
CA PHE A 160 -11.11 -16.12 -5.18
C PHE A 160 -12.31 -17.01 -4.92
#